data_AF-A0A4R6VLS9-F1
#
_entry.id   AF-A0A4R6VLS9-F1
#
_cell.length_a   1.000
_cell.length_b   1.000
_cell.length_c   1.000
_cell.angle_alpha   90.00
_cell.angle_beta   90.00
_cell.angle_gamma   90.00
#
_symmetry.space_group_name_H-M   'P 1'
#
loop_
_entity.id
_entity.type
_entity.pdbx_description
1 polymer ?
#
loop_
_entity_poly.entity_id
_entity_poly.type
_entity_poly.pdbx_seq_one_letter_code
_entity_poly.pdbx_strand_id
1 'polypeptide(L)' 'MERVFLAPDEVAEALHVGRAKVYDLIRNGDLVSVKIGRLRRVHVDAVQEYARRLIEEAAA' A
#
# COMPACT_ATOMS: atom_id res chain seq x y z
N MET A 1 10.84 17.77 -1.59
CA MET A 1 9.40 17.67 -1.24
C MET A 1 9.08 16.22 -0.99
N GLU A 2 8.34 15.94 0.08
CA GLU A 2 7.89 14.59 0.42
C GLU A 2 6.69 14.18 -0.45
N ARG A 3 6.65 12.93 -0.90
CA ARG A 3 5.53 12.42 -1.71
C ARG A 3 4.40 12.02 -0.75
N VAL A 4 3.20 12.53 -0.98
CA VAL A 4 2.01 12.19 -0.18
C VAL A 4 1.37 10.88 -0.64
N PHE A 5 1.44 10.61 -1.95
CA PHE A 5 0.80 9.46 -2.58
C PHE A 5 1.79 8.66 -3.42
N LEU A 6 1.63 7.34 -3.38
CA LEU A 6 2.36 6.37 -4.17
C LEU A 6 1.44 5.74 -5.22
N ALA A 7 1.98 5.50 -6.41
CA ALA A 7 1.38 4.63 -7.41
C ALA A 7 1.50 3.15 -6.96
N PRO A 8 0.65 2.24 -7.49
CA PRO A 8 0.72 0.82 -7.12
C PRO A 8 2.10 0.19 -7.32
N ASP A 9 2.86 0.68 -8.29
CA ASP A 9 4.20 0.17 -8.62
C ASP A 9 5.23 0.63 -7.57
N GLU A 10 5.13 1.87 -7.10
CA GLU A 10 5.97 2.39 -6.01
C GLU A 10 5.62 1.71 -4.67
N VAL A 11 4.35 1.38 -4.43
CA VAL A 11 3.95 0.59 -3.25
C VAL A 11 4.53 -0.82 -3.30
N ALA A 12 4.53 -1.43 -4.48
CA ALA A 12 5.11 -2.75 -4.70
C ALA A 12 6.61 -2.75 -4.37
N GLU A 13 7.33 -1.73 -4.83
CA GLU A 13 8.74 -1.52 -4.49
C GLU A 13 8.94 -1.27 -2.99
N ALA A 14 8.13 -0.40 -2.36
CA ALA A 14 8.24 -0.07 -0.95
C ALA A 14 8.00 -1.27 -0.02
N LEU A 15 7.05 -2.15 -0.38
CA LEU A 15 6.75 -3.36 0.37
C LEU A 15 7.56 -4.58 -0.07
N HIS A 16 8.39 -4.44 -1.11
CA HIS A 16 9.16 -5.52 -1.74
C HIS A 16 8.28 -6.73 -2.17
N VAL A 17 7.16 -6.44 -2.82
CA VAL A 17 6.20 -7.44 -3.34
C VAL A 17 5.87 -7.21 -4.81
N GLY A 18 5.22 -8.18 -5.45
CA GLY A 18 4.74 -8.01 -6.82
C GLY A 18 3.52 -7.08 -6.93
N ARG A 19 3.36 -6.40 -8.08
CA ARG A 19 2.20 -5.53 -8.39
C ARG A 19 0.86 -6.21 -8.18
N ALA A 20 0.76 -7.50 -8.53
CA ALA A 20 -0.45 -8.29 -8.34
C ALA A 20 -0.86 -8.32 -6.86
N LYS A 21 0.10 -8.54 -5.96
CA LYS A 21 -0.13 -8.55 -4.52
C LYS A 21 -0.63 -7.19 -4.02
N VAL A 22 -0.08 -6.08 -4.52
CA VAL A 22 -0.58 -4.74 -4.17
C VAL A 22 -2.06 -4.57 -4.56
N TYR A 23 -2.45 -5.00 -5.77
CA TYR A 23 -3.86 -4.94 -6.17
C TYR A 23 -4.75 -5.87 -5.35
N ASP A 24 -4.25 -7.03 -4.93
CA ASP A 24 -4.99 -7.93 -4.04
C ASP A 24 -5.20 -7.31 -2.66
N LEU A 25 -4.16 -6.69 -2.08
CA LEU A 25 -4.26 -5.96 -0.81
C LEU A 25 -5.27 -4.80 -0.91
N ILE A 26 -5.25 -4.07 -2.02
CA ILE A 26 -6.22 -3.01 -2.28
C ILE A 26 -7.65 -3.59 -2.41
N ARG A 27 -7.80 -4.72 -3.11
CA ARG A 27 -9.09 -5.38 -3.32
C ARG A 27 -9.67 -5.92 -2.01
N ASN A 28 -8.81 -6.45 -1.15
CA ASN A 28 -9.17 -6.99 0.15
C ASN A 28 -9.42 -5.90 1.21
N GLY A 29 -9.05 -4.65 0.93
CA GLY A 29 -9.14 -3.54 1.87
C GLY A 29 -7.98 -3.45 2.86
N ASP A 30 -6.94 -4.27 2.68
CA ASP A 30 -5.71 -4.24 3.49
C ASP A 30 -4.87 -2.99 3.25
N LEU A 31 -4.92 -2.44 2.04
CA LEU A 31 -4.29 -1.17 1.67
C LEU A 31 -5.34 -0.15 1.28
N VAL A 32 -5.49 0.89 2.12
CA VAL A 32 -6.36 2.03 1.83
C VAL A 32 -5.81 2.79 0.63
N SER A 33 -6.67 2.96 -0.38
CA SER A 33 -6.27 3.61 -1.62
C SER A 33 -7.37 4.52 -2.15
N VAL A 34 -6.95 5.63 -2.75
CA VAL A 34 -7.83 6.63 -3.35
C VAL A 34 -7.75 6.54 -4.87
N LYS A 35 -8.89 6.81 -5.52
CA LYS A 35 -8.98 6.89 -6.98
C LYS A 35 -8.97 8.36 -7.38
N ILE A 36 -7.93 8.78 -8.10
CA ILE A 36 -7.81 10.12 -8.67
C ILE A 36 -7.97 10.00 -10.19
N GLY A 37 -9.19 10.22 -10.68
CA GLY A 37 -9.53 9.97 -12.08
C GLY A 37 -9.35 8.49 -12.47
N ARG A 38 -8.38 8.22 -13.36
CA ARG A 38 -8.03 6.85 -13.79
C ARG A 38 -6.91 6.22 -12.94
N LEU A 39 -6.31 6.99 -12.05
CA LEU A 39 -5.12 6.62 -11.30
C LEU A 39 -5.51 6.09 -9.92
N ARG A 40 -4.94 4.96 -9.53
CA ARG A 40 -4.98 4.52 -8.15
C ARG A 40 -3.77 5.08 -7.39
N ARG A 41 -4.00 5.55 -6.18
CA ARG A 41 -2.99 6.12 -5.30
C ARG A 41 -3.15 5.58 -3.88
N VAL A 42 -2.03 5.32 -3.24
CA VAL A 42 -1.97 4.84 -1.84
C VAL A 42 -1.26 5.92 -1.04
N HIS A 43 -1.82 6.31 0.10
CA HIS A 43 -1.15 7.25 0.99
C HIS A 43 0.10 6.59 1.58
N VAL A 44 1.19 7.33 1.79
CA VAL A 44 2.42 6.77 2.36
C VAL A 44 2.15 6.13 3.73
N ASP A 45 1.35 6.79 4.58
CA ASP A 45 1.00 6.25 5.91
C ASP A 45 0.26 4.92 5.83
N ALA A 46 -0.61 4.71 4.83
CA ALA A 46 -1.33 3.45 4.69
C ALA A 46 -0.38 2.27 4.41
N VAL A 47 0.74 2.52 3.72
CA VAL A 47 1.79 1.50 3.50
C VAL A 47 2.51 1.19 4.80
N GLN A 48 2.84 2.22 5.59
CA GLN A 48 3.52 2.07 6.88
C GLN A 48 2.63 1.37 7.91
N GLU A 49 1.34 1.72 7.97
CA GLU A 49 0.35 1.08 8.83
C GLU A 49 0.19 -0.40 8.48
N TYR A 50 0.12 -0.73 7.19
CA TYR A 50 0.06 -2.13 6.74
C TYR A 50 1.30 -2.91 7.20
N ALA A 51 2.50 -2.36 7.02
CA ALA A 51 3.74 -3.01 7.47
C ALA A 51 3.78 -3.19 9.00
N ARG A 52 3.34 -2.18 9.76
CA ARG A 52 3.24 -2.26 11.23
C ARG A 52 2.28 -3.38 11.64
N ARG A 53 1.10 -3.46 11.02
CA ARG A 53 0.11 -4.51 11.29
C ARG A 53 0.68 -5.91 11.03
N LEU A 54 1.43 -6.11 9.95
CA LEU A 54 2.10 -7.40 9.68
C LEU A 54 3.09 -7.79 10.78
N ILE A 55 3.84 -6.83 11.32
CA ILE A 55 4.78 -7.09 12.42
C ILE A 55 4.02 -7.46 13.70
N GLU A 56 2.94 -6.74 14.02
CA GLU A 56 2.08 -7.02 15.18
C GLU A 56 1.42 -8.40 15.07
N GLU A 57 0.88 -8.75 13.90
CA GLU A 57 0.31 -10.07 13.62
C GLU A 57 1.34 -11.20 13.72
N ALA A 58 2.59 -10.96 13.30
CA ALA A 58 3.67 -11.95 13.40
C ALA A 58 4.26 -12.10 14.82
N ALA A 59 4.08 -11.09 15.67
CA ALA A 59 4.55 -11.08 17.05
C ALA A 59 3.53 -11.63 18.06
N ALA A 60 2.27 -11.82 17.63
CA ALA A 60 1.19 -12.42 18.40
C ALA A 60 1.20 -13.95 18.30
#